data_AF-A0A917QQB6-F1
#
_entry.id   AF-A0A917QQB6-F1
#
_cell.length_a   1.000
_cell.length_b   1.000
_cell.length_c   1.000
_cell.angle_alpha   90.00
_cell.angle_beta   90.00
_cell.angle_gamma   90.00
#
_symmetry.space_group_name_H-M   'P 1'
#
loop_
_entity.id
_entity.type
_entity.pdbx_description
1 polymer ?
#
loop_
_entity_poly.entity_id
_entity_poly.type
_entity_poly.pdbx_seq_one_letter_code
_entity_poly.pdbx_strand_id
1 'polypeptide(L)'
;MANIASWWDGFELWVAGLPFIPQFLVVLLGMVPVSFALAYLLDRALRAAFRLLGRGDDAAPAELTVEELVGPVRPTVGSGVR
;
A
#
# COMPACT_ATOMS: atom_id res chain seq x y z
N MET A 1 -22.42 23.28 5.01
CA MET A 1 -22.11 23.13 3.56
C MET A 1 -21.35 24.34 3.01
N ALA A 2 -21.81 25.58 3.18
CA ALA A 2 -21.17 26.77 2.58
C ALA A 2 -19.76 27.11 3.11
N ASN A 3 -19.47 26.84 4.39
CA ASN A 3 -18.17 27.22 4.99
C ASN A 3 -16.96 26.51 4.39
N ILE A 4 -17.13 25.25 3.95
CA ILE A 4 -16.05 24.53 3.25
C ILE A 4 -15.82 25.14 1.87
N ALA A 5 -16.90 25.47 1.16
CA ALA A 5 -16.82 26.05 -0.18
C ALA A 5 -16.18 27.45 -0.15
N SER A 6 -16.50 28.29 0.83
CA SER A 6 -15.89 29.62 0.97
C SER A 6 -14.42 29.57 1.34
N TRP A 7 -14.00 28.60 2.15
CA TRP A 7 -12.58 28.41 2.46
C TRP A 7 -11.80 27.91 1.23
N TRP A 8 -12.40 26.98 0.47
CA TRP A 8 -11.82 26.48 -0.76
C TRP A 8 -11.70 27.56 -1.85
N ASP A 9 -12.71 28.41 -2.00
CA ASP A 9 -12.69 29.57 -2.91
C ASP A 9 -11.53 30.53 -2.59
N GLY A 10 -11.29 30.82 -1.30
CA GLY A 10 -10.13 31.60 -0.87
C GLY A 10 -8.79 30.91 -1.17
N PHE A 11 -8.74 29.57 -1.10
CA PHE A 11 -7.56 28.80 -1.49
C PHE A 11 -7.32 28.84 -2.99
N GLU A 12 -8.36 28.68 -3.81
CA GLU A 12 -8.28 28.80 -5.27
C GLU A 12 -7.74 30.17 -5.69
N LEU A 13 -8.25 31.25 -5.08
CA LEU A 13 -7.76 32.61 -5.35
C LEU A 13 -6.30 32.81 -4.94
N TRP A 14 -5.87 32.26 -3.81
CA TRP A 14 -4.47 32.33 -3.39
C TRP A 14 -3.55 31.57 -4.33
N VAL A 15 -3.91 30.33 -4.68
CA VAL A 15 -3.11 29.49 -5.60
C VAL A 15 -3.07 30.10 -7.00
N ALA A 16 -4.21 30.58 -7.52
CA ALA A 16 -4.29 31.21 -8.83
C ALA A 16 -3.61 32.59 -8.89
N GLY A 17 -3.44 33.25 -7.74
CA GLY A 17 -2.68 34.50 -7.62
C GLY A 17 -1.15 34.33 -7.69
N LEU A 18 -0.64 33.10 -7.61
CA LEU A 18 0.78 32.81 -7.71
C LEU A 18 1.24 32.71 -9.18
N PRO A 19 2.49 33.08 -9.50
CA PRO A 19 3.07 32.78 -10.81
C PRO A 19 3.32 31.27 -10.98
N PHE A 20 3.49 30.81 -12.23
CA PHE A 20 3.48 29.38 -12.59
C PHE A 20 4.40 28.48 -11.76
N ILE A 21 5.67 28.89 -11.52
CA ILE A 21 6.66 28.06 -10.81
C ILE A 21 6.24 27.78 -9.36
N PRO A 22 6.00 28.78 -8.50
CA PRO A 22 5.54 28.51 -7.13
C PRO A 22 4.15 27.87 -7.08
N GLN A 23 3.23 28.21 -8.00
CA GLN A 23 1.93 27.56 -8.10
C GLN A 23 2.07 26.05 -8.30
N PHE A 24 2.91 25.64 -9.27
CA PHE A 24 3.16 24.24 -9.55
C PHE A 24 3.82 23.52 -8.37
N LEU A 25 4.77 24.16 -7.70
CA LEU A 25 5.42 23.59 -6.51
C LEU A 25 4.43 23.37 -5.36
N VAL A 26 3.55 24.33 -5.08
CA VAL A 26 2.51 24.21 -4.04
C VAL A 26 1.57 23.04 -4.37
N VAL A 27 1.11 22.95 -5.62
CA VAL A 27 0.23 21.87 -6.05
C VAL A 27 0.94 20.52 -5.97
N LEU A 28 2.18 20.42 -6.47
CA LEU A 28 2.95 19.17 -6.43
C LEU A 28 3.20 18.72 -4.98
N LEU A 29 3.67 19.65 -4.14
CA LEU A 29 3.98 19.38 -2.74
C LEU A 29 2.74 19.14 -1.88
N GLY A 30 1.57 19.67 -2.28
CA GLY A 30 0.29 19.36 -1.63
C GLY A 30 -0.29 18.03 -2.10
N MET A 31 -0.42 17.84 -3.42
CA MET A 31 -1.13 16.69 -4.00
C MET A 31 -0.37 15.38 -3.87
N VAL A 32 0.96 15.39 -3.95
CA VAL A 32 1.74 14.14 -3.82
C VAL A 32 1.55 13.53 -2.42
N PRO A 33 1.79 14.24 -1.31
CA PRO A 33 1.52 13.72 0.03
C PRO A 33 0.06 13.37 0.26
N VAL A 34 -0.89 14.18 -0.24
CA VAL A 34 -2.33 13.88 -0.12
C VAL A 34 -2.67 12.56 -0.82
N SER A 35 -2.11 12.32 -2.01
CA SER A 35 -2.30 11.07 -2.74
C SER A 35 -1.70 9.88 -2.00
N PHE A 36 -0.49 10.02 -1.45
CA PHE A 36 0.13 8.98 -0.62
C PHE A 36 -0.70 8.68 0.63
N ALA A 37 -1.21 9.71 1.30
CA ALA A 37 -2.07 9.54 2.47
C ALA A 37 -3.38 8.83 2.10
N LEU A 38 -3.98 9.18 0.97
CA LEU A 38 -5.19 8.53 0.48
C LEU A 38 -4.95 7.07 0.09
N ALA A 39 -3.87 6.78 -0.62
CA ALA A 39 -3.46 5.42 -0.97
C ALA A 39 -3.24 4.58 0.30
N TYR A 40 -2.49 5.10 1.26
CA TYR A 40 -2.26 4.44 2.54
C TYR A 40 -3.55 4.17 3.31
N LEU A 41 -4.47 5.14 3.32
CA LEU A 41 -5.77 5.01 3.98
C LEU A 41 -6.62 3.93 3.30
N LEU A 42 -6.65 3.91 1.96
CA LEU A 42 -7.37 2.91 1.18
C LEU A 42 -6.80 1.51 1.44
N ASP A 43 -5.48 1.33 1.40
CA ASP A 43 -4.83 0.06 1.72
C ASP A 43 -5.17 -0.42 3.13
N ARG A 44 -5.17 0.49 4.10
CA ARG A 44 -5.51 0.18 5.48
C ARG A 44 -6.99 -0.16 5.66
N ALA A 45 -7.86 0.52 4.93
CA ALA A 45 -9.30 0.29 4.91
C ALA A 45 -9.62 -1.06 4.25
N LEU A 46 -9.00 -1.39 3.12
CA LEU A 46 -9.12 -2.68 2.46
C LEU A 46 -8.68 -3.82 3.37
N ARG A 47 -7.52 -3.69 4.04
CA ARG A 47 -7.07 -4.67 5.04
C ARG A 47 -8.02 -4.80 6.23
N ALA A 48 -8.68 -3.71 6.64
CA ALA A 48 -9.68 -3.77 7.70
C ALA A 48 -10.97 -4.45 7.22
N ALA A 49 -11.42 -4.13 6.01
CA ALA A 49 -12.59 -4.71 5.37
C ALA A 49 -12.39 -6.23 5.16
N PHE A 50 -11.24 -6.66 4.63
CA PHE A 50 -10.95 -8.09 4.47
C PHE A 50 -10.85 -8.84 5.79
N ARG A 51 -10.31 -8.24 6.86
CA ARG A 51 -10.33 -8.86 8.21
C ARG A 51 -11.74 -8.97 8.78
N LEU A 52 -12.60 -8.01 8.48
CA LEU A 52 -14.00 -8.03 8.92
C LEU A 52 -14.83 -9.05 8.12
N LEU A 53 -14.55 -9.20 6.82
CA LEU A 53 -15.17 -10.18 5.94
C LEU A 53 -14.64 -11.60 6.21
N GLY A 54 -13.35 -11.73 6.50
CA GLY A 54 -12.64 -12.96 6.86
C GLY A 54 -12.79 -13.35 8.33
N ARG A 55 -13.97 -13.12 8.90
CA ARG A 55 -14.32 -13.57 10.26
C ARG A 55 -14.53 -15.09 10.26
N GLY A 56 -13.49 -15.85 9.90
CA GLY A 56 -13.49 -17.31 9.84
C GLY A 56 -12.16 -17.99 9.50
N ASP A 57 -11.25 -17.38 8.75
CA ASP A 57 -10.02 -18.09 8.34
C ASP A 57 -8.77 -17.47 8.96
N ASP A 58 -8.52 -17.89 10.21
CA ASP A 58 -7.17 -18.01 10.76
C ASP A 58 -6.36 -18.99 9.90
N ALA A 59 -6.02 -18.59 8.68
CA ALA A 59 -4.92 -19.18 7.94
C ALA A 59 -3.81 -18.16 7.97
N ALA A 60 -3.08 -18.14 9.09
CA ALA A 60 -1.72 -17.66 9.10
C ALA A 60 -1.03 -18.22 7.85
N PRO A 61 -0.34 -17.40 7.04
CA PRO A 61 0.40 -17.92 5.91
C PRO A 61 1.32 -18.99 6.48
N ALA A 62 1.09 -20.25 6.08
CA ALA A 62 2.04 -21.30 6.31
C ALA A 62 3.34 -20.78 5.70
N GLU A 63 4.24 -20.28 6.56
CA GLU A 63 5.64 -20.21 6.23
C GLU A 63 5.97 -21.63 5.81
N LEU A 64 6.04 -21.86 4.50
CA LEU A 64 6.65 -23.06 3.94
C LEU A 64 8.10 -22.97 4.38
N THR A 65 8.36 -23.50 5.58
CA THR A 65 9.68 -23.55 6.17
C THR A 65 10.61 -24.21 5.18
N VAL A 66 11.79 -23.63 5.00
CA VAL A 66 12.82 -24.10 4.05
C VAL A 66 13.11 -25.61 4.22
N GLU A 67 12.86 -26.16 5.42
CA GLU A 67 12.85 -27.60 5.74
C GLU A 67 11.96 -28.46 4.81
N GLU A 68 10.79 -27.96 4.37
CA GLU A 68 9.85 -28.70 3.51
C GLU A 68 10.31 -28.70 2.05
N LEU A 69 10.89 -27.58 1.59
CA LEU A 69 11.55 -27.46 0.28
C LEU A 69 12.86 -28.27 0.21
N VAL A 70 13.50 -28.49 1.36
CA VAL A 70 14.70 -29.34 1.54
C VAL A 70 14.28 -30.65 2.21
N GLY A 71 13.35 -31.37 1.59
CA GLY A 71 13.02 -32.74 2.02
C GLY A 71 14.27 -33.63 2.12
N PRO A 72 14.25 -34.68 2.96
CA PRO A 72 15.44 -35.46 3.29
C PRO A 72 16.13 -35.97 2.02
N VAL A 73 17.41 -35.61 1.84
CA VAL A 73 18.26 -36.10 0.76
C VAL A 73 18.22 -37.62 0.77
N ARG A 74 17.52 -38.19 -0.20
CA ARG A 74 17.45 -39.63 -0.39
C ARG A 74 18.86 -40.07 -0.82
N PRO A 75 19.59 -40.89 -0.04
CA PRO A 75 20.92 -41.33 -0.45
C PRO A 75 20.80 -42.09 -1.77
N THR A 76 21.45 -41.58 -2.82
CA THR A 76 21.54 -42.26 -4.10
C THR A 76 22.38 -43.52 -3.89
N VAL A 77 21.74 -44.68 -3.95
CA VAL A 77 22.41 -45.98 -3.86
C VAL A 77 23.46 -46.02 -4.97
N GLY A 78 24.74 -46.04 -4.58
CA GLY A 78 25.87 -46.22 -5.48
C GLY A 78 25.71 -47.54 -6.21
N SER A 79 25.44 -47.45 -7.51
CA SER A 79 25.45 -48.58 -8.44
C SER A 79 26.86 -49.17 -8.49
N GLY A 80 27.09 -50.23 -7.73
CA GLY A 80 28.23 -51.11 -7.91
C GLY A 80 28.14 -51.77 -9.28
N VAL A 81 29.06 -51.42 -10.17
CA VAL A 81 29.43 -52.26 -11.31
C VAL A 81 30.94 -52.41 -11.24
N ARG A 82 31.35 -53.60 -10.79
CA ARG A 82 32.67 -54.18 -11.01
C ARG A 82 32.69 -54.80 -12.39
#